data_AF-A0A9D1ME10-F1
#
_entry.id   AF-A0A9D1ME10-F1
#
_cell.length_a   1.000
_cell.length_b   1.000
_cell.length_c   1.000
_cell.angle_alpha   90.00
_cell.angle_beta   90.00
_cell.angle_gamma   90.00
#
_symmetry.space_group_name_H-M   'P 1'
#
loop_
_entity.id
_entity.type
_entity.pdbx_description
1 polymer ?
#
loop_
_entity_poly.entity_id
_entity_poly.type
_entity_poly.pdbx_seq_one_letter_code
_entity_poly.pdbx_strand_id
1 'polypeptide(L)'
;MNENELSRISTTLGEEKDAYYVYMLCENVNGVNKPFYIGKGIRDRVLQHEAAAEKEIEDRQREISELLSLDKKLSNDERISEEKKMFGMIKEEISEKYKKINELGADNVVKVIVKWGLTESEAFMAESALINAYAFTNGRSSLTNVVNGHMSEREKASVSCSTKARTLQEFLDECAAAEKCVTDLKEPAVFLKINNLYPQCMQLPVSEQEEAIYESCRACWKLNKDKVKKIKYVFAIYNSQVVGIYSVNENSWKRRSKIDDSFPTFPQDTRLPEIKYANIAKTCDTLSEMRTRCDNYDEFLKISEMKEANDANFNGWK
;
A
#
# COMPACT_ATOMS: atom_id res chain seq x y z
N MET A 1 -23.60 23.23 26.94
CA MET A 1 -23.80 21.85 27.43
C MET A 1 -23.60 21.82 28.92
N ASN A 2 -24.32 20.94 29.62
CA ASN A 2 -24.10 20.67 31.03
C ASN A 2 -23.02 19.58 31.25
N GLU A 3 -22.56 19.41 32.49
CA GLU A 3 -21.50 18.45 32.83
C GLU A 3 -21.87 16.99 32.54
N ASN A 4 -23.15 16.63 32.70
CA ASN A 4 -23.63 15.28 32.39
C ASN A 4 -23.55 14.99 30.89
N GLU A 5 -23.93 15.94 30.04
CA GLU A 5 -23.79 15.82 28.58
C GLU A 5 -22.32 15.66 28.17
N LEU A 6 -21.42 16.48 28.75
CA LEU A 6 -19.98 16.38 28.51
C LEU A 6 -19.42 15.01 28.91
N SER A 7 -19.83 14.51 30.09
CA SER A 7 -19.44 13.18 30.57
C SER A 7 -19.91 12.08 29.63
N ARG A 8 -21.18 12.11 29.18
CA ARG A 8 -21.73 11.12 28.25
C ARG A 8 -21.00 11.10 26.91
N ILE A 9 -20.64 12.27 26.38
CA ILE A 9 -19.86 12.38 25.14
C ILE A 9 -18.47 11.78 25.36
N SER A 10 -17.79 12.16 26.44
CA SER A 10 -16.45 11.65 26.75
C SER A 10 -16.43 10.13 26.94
N THR A 11 -17.44 9.55 27.61
CA THR A 11 -17.57 8.09 27.76
C THR A 11 -17.79 7.40 26.42
N THR A 12 -18.58 7.99 25.52
CA THR A 12 -18.92 7.37 24.23
C THR A 12 -17.78 7.49 23.20
N LEU A 13 -17.09 8.64 23.18
CA LEU A 13 -16.00 8.96 22.24
C LEU A 13 -14.62 8.74 22.88
N GLY A 14 -14.52 7.84 23.86
CA GLY A 14 -13.40 7.70 24.81
C GLY A 14 -12.03 7.34 24.21
N GLU A 15 -11.29 6.46 24.90
CA GLU A 15 -9.87 6.18 24.57
C GLU A 15 -9.63 4.82 23.89
N GLU A 16 -10.71 4.10 23.56
CA GLU A 16 -10.58 2.79 22.93
C GLU A 16 -10.05 2.90 21.49
N LYS A 17 -9.51 1.79 20.98
CA LYS A 17 -8.90 1.71 19.64
C LYS A 17 -9.86 2.15 18.51
N ASP A 18 -11.16 1.99 18.73
CA ASP A 18 -12.22 2.32 17.77
C ASP A 18 -12.99 3.60 18.18
N ALA A 19 -12.39 4.45 19.01
CA ALA A 19 -13.03 5.68 19.51
C ALA A 19 -12.89 6.88 18.55
N TYR A 20 -12.32 6.71 17.35
CA TYR A 20 -12.23 7.80 16.38
C TYR A 20 -13.59 8.06 15.73
N TYR A 21 -13.76 9.31 15.32
CA TYR A 21 -14.97 9.78 14.66
C TYR A 21 -14.64 10.86 13.64
N VAL A 22 -15.56 11.10 12.71
CA VAL A 22 -15.51 12.24 11.78
C VAL A 22 -16.60 13.23 12.15
N TYR A 23 -16.25 14.51 12.17
CA TYR A 23 -17.14 15.60 12.54
C TYR A 23 -17.11 16.74 11.51
N MET A 24 -18.15 17.57 11.53
CA MET A 24 -18.19 18.84 10.80
C MET A 24 -18.42 19.99 11.77
N LEU A 25 -17.84 21.15 11.46
CA LEU A 25 -18.21 22.43 12.02
C LEU A 25 -18.98 23.20 10.95
N CYS A 26 -20.18 23.66 11.32
CA CYS A 26 -21.11 24.26 10.37
C CYS A 26 -21.54 25.66 10.82
N GLU A 27 -21.73 26.52 9.82
CA GLU A 27 -22.48 27.76 9.94
C GLU A 27 -23.96 27.47 9.64
N ASN A 28 -24.88 27.92 10.49
CA ASN A 28 -26.30 27.85 10.16
C ASN A 28 -26.70 29.06 9.31
N VAL A 29 -26.94 28.83 8.02
CA VAL A 29 -27.37 29.86 7.07
C VAL A 29 -28.81 29.59 6.68
N ASN A 30 -29.74 30.42 7.16
CA ASN A 30 -31.17 30.31 6.88
C ASN A 30 -31.76 28.93 7.20
N GLY A 31 -31.38 28.34 8.33
CA GLY A 31 -31.83 27.01 8.75
C GLY A 31 -31.09 25.85 8.10
N VAL A 32 -30.14 26.11 7.20
CA VAL A 32 -29.30 25.10 6.56
C VAL A 32 -27.92 25.10 7.21
N ASN A 33 -27.50 23.97 7.77
CA ASN A 33 -26.14 23.79 8.29
C ASN A 33 -25.16 23.62 7.12
N LYS A 34 -24.32 24.61 6.89
CA LYS A 34 -23.27 24.59 5.87
C LYS A 34 -21.92 24.30 6.52
N PRO A 35 -21.32 23.13 6.26
CA PRO A 35 -19.96 22.82 6.69
C PRO A 35 -18.97 23.88 6.20
N PHE A 36 -18.13 24.35 7.13
CA PHE A 36 -16.93 25.12 6.82
C PHE A 36 -15.66 24.38 7.26
N TYR A 37 -15.76 23.33 8.08
CA TYR A 37 -14.63 22.47 8.43
C TYR A 37 -15.10 21.03 8.57
N ILE A 38 -14.30 20.08 8.10
CA ILE A 38 -14.50 18.65 8.28
C ILE A 38 -13.22 18.09 8.90
N GLY A 39 -13.36 17.33 9.98
CA GLY A 39 -12.21 16.84 10.74
C GLY A 39 -12.42 15.44 11.26
N LYS A 40 -11.33 14.68 11.46
CA LYS A 40 -11.33 13.54 12.37
C LYS A 40 -11.06 13.97 13.81
N GLY A 41 -11.65 13.26 14.77
CA GLY A 41 -11.42 13.48 16.18
C GLY A 41 -11.44 12.21 17.01
N ILE A 42 -10.98 12.37 18.24
CA ILE A 42 -11.06 11.40 19.32
C ILE A 42 -11.31 12.22 20.61
N ARG A 43 -11.95 11.62 21.62
CA ARG A 43 -12.31 12.29 22.87
C ARG A 43 -13.17 13.54 22.63
N ASP A 44 -12.77 14.66 23.22
CA ASP A 44 -13.48 15.94 23.20
C ASP A 44 -13.01 16.88 22.08
N ARG A 45 -12.23 16.40 21.09
CA ARG A 45 -11.64 17.26 20.03
C ARG A 45 -12.65 18.16 19.33
N VAL A 46 -13.88 17.68 19.13
CA VAL A 46 -14.96 18.45 18.47
C VAL A 46 -15.45 19.63 19.33
N LEU A 47 -15.22 19.57 20.64
CA LEU A 47 -15.62 20.56 21.63
C LEU A 47 -14.51 21.58 21.93
N GLN A 48 -13.28 21.32 21.48
CA GLN A 48 -12.15 22.20 21.75
C GLN A 48 -12.31 23.54 21.00
N HIS A 49 -12.08 24.64 21.72
CA HIS A 49 -12.20 26.03 21.24
C HIS A 49 -10.82 26.64 20.97
N GLU A 50 -10.75 27.93 20.59
CA GLU A 50 -9.53 28.63 20.18
C GLU A 50 -8.37 28.55 21.18
N ALA A 51 -8.65 28.48 22.49
CA ALA A 51 -7.62 28.26 23.51
C ALA A 51 -6.84 26.94 23.35
N ALA A 52 -7.33 26.00 22.52
CA ALA A 52 -6.67 24.75 22.18
C ALA A 52 -5.91 24.82 20.83
N ALA A 53 -5.90 25.96 20.12
CA ALA A 53 -5.26 26.08 18.81
C ALA A 53 -3.75 25.82 18.87
N GLU A 54 -3.06 26.41 19.86
CA GLU A 54 -1.62 26.21 20.06
C GLU A 54 -1.31 24.74 20.38
N LYS A 55 -2.09 24.14 21.28
CA LYS A 55 -1.97 22.72 21.62
C LYS A 55 -2.24 21.82 20.40
N GLU A 56 -3.23 22.14 19.58
CA GLU A 56 -3.54 21.40 18.35
C GLU A 56 -2.39 21.47 17.34
N ILE A 57 -1.73 22.64 17.22
CA ILE A 57 -0.53 22.80 16.37
C ILE A 57 0.60 21.92 16.89
N GLU A 58 0.89 21.95 18.19
CA GLU A 58 1.96 21.17 18.81
C GLU A 58 1.74 19.66 18.69
N ASP A 59 0.51 19.19 18.93
CA ASP A 59 0.17 17.77 18.82
C ASP A 59 0.28 17.27 17.38
N ARG A 60 -0.23 18.01 16.39
CA ARG A 60 -0.08 17.65 14.97
C ARG A 60 1.39 17.73 14.50
N GLN A 61 2.17 18.67 15.02
CA GLN A 61 3.59 18.76 14.72
C GLN A 61 4.33 17.50 15.20
N ARG A 62 4.05 17.05 16.43
CA ARG A 62 4.64 15.84 16.99
C ARG A 62 4.32 14.59 16.16
N GLU A 63 3.07 14.43 15.74
CA GLU A 63 2.63 13.33 14.87
C GLU A 63 3.41 13.31 13.55
N ILE A 64 3.63 14.47 12.93
CA ILE A 64 4.39 14.56 11.66
C ILE A 64 5.85 14.19 11.87
N SER A 65 6.51 14.73 12.89
CA SER A 65 7.92 14.43 13.16
C SER A 65 8.13 12.93 13.38
N GLU A 66 7.20 12.27 14.09
CA GLU A 66 7.23 10.81 14.30
C GLU A 66 7.05 10.05 12.98
N LEU A 67 6.04 10.38 12.18
CA LEU A 67 5.79 9.73 10.89
C LEU A 67 6.98 9.85 9.92
N LEU A 68 7.57 11.04 9.81
CA LEU A 68 8.72 11.28 8.93
C LEU A 68 9.98 10.55 9.41
N SER A 69 10.13 10.34 10.72
CA SER A 69 11.26 9.59 11.28
C SER A 69 11.27 8.12 10.85
N LEU A 70 10.07 7.53 10.66
CA LEU A 70 9.86 6.14 10.28
C LEU A 70 10.13 5.88 8.78
N ASP A 71 10.09 6.91 7.93
CA ASP A 71 10.33 6.77 6.50
C ASP A 71 11.82 6.68 6.17
N LYS A 72 12.37 5.46 6.21
CA LYS A 72 13.79 5.15 5.95
C LYS A 72 14.29 5.53 4.55
N LYS A 73 13.42 5.96 3.62
CA LYS A 73 13.78 6.28 2.24
C LYS A 73 14.28 7.73 2.06
N LEU A 74 13.92 8.64 2.96
CA LEU A 74 14.27 10.06 2.87
C LEU A 74 15.62 10.39 3.54
N SER A 75 16.42 11.25 2.92
CA SER A 75 17.60 11.84 3.56
C SER A 75 17.21 12.83 4.68
N ASN A 76 18.14 13.16 5.57
CA ASN A 76 17.87 14.09 6.67
C ASN A 76 17.44 15.48 6.19
N ASP A 77 18.04 15.99 5.11
CA ASP A 77 17.72 17.33 4.58
C ASP A 77 16.32 17.36 3.93
N GLU A 78 15.95 16.30 3.23
CA GLU A 78 14.59 16.15 2.65
C GLU A 78 13.53 16.06 3.75
N ARG A 79 13.80 15.33 4.84
CA ARG A 79 12.89 15.25 5.98
C ARG A 79 12.64 16.62 6.61
N ILE A 80 13.69 17.41 6.83
CA ILE A 80 13.58 18.76 7.42
C ILE A 80 12.79 19.70 6.51
N SER A 81 13.02 19.64 5.20
CA SER A 81 12.26 20.41 4.20
C SER A 81 10.77 20.10 4.25
N GLU A 82 10.44 18.81 4.23
CA GLU A 82 9.06 18.33 4.17
C GLU A 82 8.32 18.63 5.48
N GLU A 83 8.97 18.43 6.62
CA GLU A 83 8.43 18.78 7.94
C GLU A 83 8.08 20.28 8.01
N LYS A 84 8.99 21.16 7.58
CA LYS A 84 8.77 22.60 7.58
C LYS A 84 7.59 23.01 6.70
N LYS A 85 7.46 22.37 5.53
CA LYS A 85 6.34 22.61 4.61
C LYS A 85 5.01 22.17 5.23
N MET A 86 4.94 20.96 5.78
CA MET A 86 3.73 20.42 6.41
C MET A 86 3.31 21.26 7.62
N PHE A 87 4.28 21.70 8.42
CA PHE A 87 4.02 22.57 9.57
C PHE A 87 3.42 23.93 9.17
N GLY A 88 3.91 24.52 8.08
CA GLY A 88 3.32 25.74 7.51
C GLY A 88 1.85 25.56 7.13
N MET A 89 1.53 24.46 6.45
CA MET A 89 0.15 24.15 6.04
C MET A 89 -0.79 23.91 7.23
N ILE A 90 -0.30 23.27 8.30
CA ILE A 90 -1.09 23.06 9.53
C ILE A 90 -1.42 24.39 10.20
N LYS A 91 -0.45 25.29 10.31
CA LYS A 91 -0.67 26.60 10.92
C LYS A 91 -1.72 27.39 10.17
N GLU A 92 -1.67 27.36 8.84
CA GLU A 92 -2.66 28.00 7.98
C GLU A 92 -4.06 27.39 8.16
N GLU A 93 -4.19 26.07 8.14
CA GLU A 93 -5.48 25.38 8.35
C GLU A 93 -6.12 25.73 9.69
N ILE A 94 -5.33 25.64 10.76
CA ILE A 94 -5.78 25.93 12.10
C ILE A 94 -6.17 27.41 12.23
N SER A 95 -5.37 28.31 11.64
CA SER A 95 -5.68 29.75 11.64
C SER A 95 -7.00 30.05 10.93
N GLU A 96 -7.23 29.53 9.73
CA GLU A 96 -8.47 29.77 8.98
C GLU A 96 -9.71 29.15 9.66
N LYS A 97 -9.56 27.94 10.23
CA LYS A 97 -10.61 27.30 11.05
C LYS A 97 -11.02 28.20 12.22
N TYR A 98 -10.07 28.66 13.03
CA TYR A 98 -10.39 29.45 14.24
C TYR A 98 -10.84 30.87 13.90
N LYS A 99 -10.30 31.48 12.85
CA LYS A 99 -10.81 32.75 12.32
C LYS A 99 -12.30 32.65 11.99
N LYS A 100 -12.72 31.60 11.29
CA LYS A 100 -14.15 31.37 10.97
C LYS A 100 -14.99 31.10 12.22
N ILE A 101 -14.47 30.35 13.19
CA ILE A 101 -15.16 30.13 14.49
C ILE A 101 -15.39 31.46 15.23
N ASN A 102 -14.39 32.34 15.24
CA ASN A 102 -14.46 33.64 15.91
C ASN A 102 -15.41 34.60 15.22
N GLU A 103 -15.39 34.63 13.87
CA GLU A 103 -16.33 35.42 13.07
C GLU A 103 -17.79 35.05 13.36
N LEU A 104 -18.06 33.76 13.55
CA LEU A 104 -19.41 33.26 13.86
C LEU A 104 -19.78 33.39 15.34
N GLY A 105 -18.79 33.36 16.23
CA GLY A 105 -18.96 33.14 17.66
C GLY A 105 -19.07 31.65 17.97
N ALA A 106 -18.27 31.17 18.94
CA ALA A 106 -18.10 29.75 19.25
C ALA A 106 -19.41 29.00 19.59
N ASP A 107 -20.38 29.71 20.16
CA ASP A 107 -21.71 29.17 20.53
C ASP A 107 -22.65 29.03 19.32
N ASN A 108 -22.42 29.78 18.24
CA ASN A 108 -23.21 29.73 17.02
C ASN A 108 -22.70 28.67 16.03
N VAL A 109 -21.50 28.11 16.28
CA VAL A 109 -20.94 27.02 15.47
C VAL A 109 -21.64 25.72 15.79
N VAL A 110 -22.37 25.19 14.81
CA VAL A 110 -23.05 23.90 14.91
C VAL A 110 -22.03 22.79 14.75
N LYS A 111 -21.90 21.94 15.78
CA LYS A 111 -20.98 20.80 15.83
C LYS A 111 -21.74 19.52 15.48
N VAL A 112 -21.29 18.79 14.47
CA VAL A 112 -22.00 17.60 13.96
C VAL A 112 -21.06 16.40 13.97
N ILE A 113 -21.43 15.33 14.67
CA ILE A 113 -20.77 14.02 14.50
C ILE A 113 -21.38 13.33 13.28
N VAL A 114 -20.55 12.98 12.30
CA VAL A 114 -20.98 12.36 11.04
C VAL A 114 -20.97 10.84 11.14
N LYS A 115 -19.88 10.31 11.71
CA LYS A 115 -19.66 8.88 11.90
C LYS A 115 -18.72 8.67 13.09
N TRP A 116 -18.96 7.65 13.90
CA TRP A 116 -18.18 7.32 15.10
C TRP A 116 -18.01 5.80 15.20
N GLY A 117 -17.13 5.34 16.10
CA GLY A 117 -16.81 3.92 16.24
C GLY A 117 -15.80 3.44 15.19
N LEU A 118 -14.83 4.30 14.85
CA LEU A 118 -13.85 4.06 13.78
C LEU A 118 -12.47 3.83 14.38
N THR A 119 -11.68 3.00 13.71
CA THR A 119 -10.22 3.06 13.83
C THR A 119 -9.70 4.39 13.28
N GLU A 120 -8.48 4.77 13.65
CA GLU A 120 -7.87 5.99 13.11
C GLU A 120 -7.77 5.99 11.58
N SER A 121 -7.38 4.85 10.99
CA SER A 121 -7.24 4.72 9.53
C SER A 121 -8.59 4.88 8.84
N GLU A 122 -9.66 4.30 9.38
CA GLU A 122 -11.01 4.48 8.84
C GLU A 122 -11.49 5.92 8.96
N ALA A 123 -11.20 6.59 10.07
CA ALA A 123 -11.54 7.99 10.26
C ALA A 123 -10.80 8.89 9.25
N PHE A 124 -9.51 8.64 8.99
CA PHE A 124 -8.74 9.34 7.96
C PHE A 124 -9.37 9.17 6.56
N MET A 125 -9.73 7.95 6.17
CA MET A 125 -10.32 7.70 4.85
C MET A 125 -11.73 8.30 4.73
N ALA A 126 -12.53 8.22 5.79
CA ALA A 126 -13.88 8.80 5.81
C ALA A 126 -13.86 10.34 5.77
N GLU A 127 -12.93 10.97 6.51
CA GLU A 127 -12.68 12.41 6.46
C GLU A 127 -12.30 12.87 5.05
N SER A 128 -11.32 12.20 4.41
CA SER A 128 -10.91 12.56 3.05
C SER A 128 -12.07 12.45 2.05
N ALA A 129 -12.85 11.37 2.12
CA ALA A 129 -14.02 11.20 1.26
C ALA A 129 -15.03 12.34 1.42
N LEU A 130 -15.30 12.78 2.65
CA LEU A 130 -16.23 13.87 2.93
C LEU A 130 -15.71 15.23 2.47
N ILE A 131 -14.43 15.54 2.71
CA ILE A 131 -13.80 16.77 2.21
C ILE A 131 -13.89 16.81 0.68
N ASN A 132 -13.52 15.72 0.01
CA ASN A 132 -13.51 15.62 -1.44
C ASN A 132 -14.91 15.76 -2.03
N ALA A 133 -15.92 15.09 -1.46
CA ALA A 133 -17.30 15.19 -1.91
C ALA A 133 -17.85 16.61 -1.74
N TYR A 134 -17.66 17.22 -0.58
CA TYR A 134 -18.19 18.54 -0.30
C TYR A 134 -17.50 19.65 -1.11
N ALA A 135 -16.18 19.58 -1.25
CA ALA A 135 -15.41 20.50 -2.09
C ALA A 135 -15.83 20.41 -3.56
N PHE A 136 -16.22 19.22 -4.04
CA PHE A 136 -16.71 19.02 -5.41
C PHE A 136 -18.09 19.64 -5.63
N THR A 137 -19.01 19.47 -4.68
CA THR A 137 -20.38 19.99 -4.83
C THR A 137 -20.51 21.48 -4.53
N ASN A 138 -19.68 22.03 -3.64
CA ASN A 138 -19.83 23.39 -3.10
C ASN A 138 -18.64 24.31 -3.39
N GLY A 139 -17.62 23.82 -4.10
CA GLY A 139 -16.38 24.53 -4.37
C GLY A 139 -15.39 24.47 -3.21
N ARG A 140 -14.09 24.53 -3.53
CA ARG A 140 -13.03 24.27 -2.55
C ARG A 140 -12.94 25.31 -1.43
N SER A 141 -13.31 26.56 -1.74
CA SER A 141 -13.32 27.69 -0.78
C SER A 141 -14.43 27.60 0.27
N SER A 142 -15.33 26.62 0.15
CA SER A 142 -16.39 26.39 1.16
C SER A 142 -15.88 25.75 2.45
N LEU A 143 -14.68 25.13 2.43
CA LEU A 143 -14.05 24.53 3.60
C LEU A 143 -12.74 25.27 3.93
N THR A 144 -12.49 25.49 5.22
CA THR A 144 -11.24 26.04 5.76
C THR A 144 -10.12 24.99 5.85
N ASN A 145 -10.43 23.71 5.63
CA ASN A 145 -9.42 22.65 5.48
C ASN A 145 -8.40 23.07 4.41
N VAL A 146 -7.10 23.09 4.72
CA VAL A 146 -6.05 23.35 3.72
C VAL A 146 -5.70 22.05 3.00
N VAL A 147 -5.69 20.92 3.72
CA VAL A 147 -5.45 19.60 3.14
C VAL A 147 -6.77 18.98 2.64
N ASN A 148 -6.74 18.28 1.49
CA ASN A 148 -7.89 17.56 0.92
C ASN A 148 -8.17 16.19 1.60
N GLY A 149 -7.61 15.97 2.78
CA GLY A 149 -7.58 14.67 3.47
C GLY A 149 -6.46 13.74 2.99
N HIS A 150 -6.51 12.49 3.48
CA HIS A 150 -5.44 11.50 3.40
C HIS A 150 -5.57 10.55 2.20
N MET A 151 -4.45 10.20 1.58
CA MET A 151 -4.37 9.21 0.50
C MET A 151 -4.23 7.79 1.06
N SER A 152 -4.95 6.85 0.44
CA SER A 152 -4.64 5.43 0.56
C SER A 152 -3.31 5.08 -0.12
N GLU A 153 -2.71 3.95 0.23
CA GLU A 153 -1.47 3.47 -0.40
C GLU A 153 -1.61 3.29 -1.93
N ARG A 154 -2.80 2.90 -2.41
CA ARG A 154 -3.07 2.78 -3.85
C ARG A 154 -3.11 4.14 -4.54
N GLU A 155 -3.68 5.16 -3.90
CA GLU A 155 -3.67 6.53 -4.42
C GLU A 155 -2.25 7.11 -4.45
N LYS A 156 -1.42 6.83 -3.44
CA LYS A 156 0.00 7.23 -3.44
C LYS A 156 0.79 6.63 -4.61
N ALA A 157 0.45 5.41 -5.03
CA ALA A 157 1.06 4.72 -6.16
C ALA A 157 0.49 5.14 -7.53
N SER A 158 -0.55 5.98 -7.56
CA SER A 158 -1.17 6.45 -8.81
C SER A 158 -0.36 7.57 -9.48
N VAL A 159 -0.56 7.76 -10.78
CA VAL A 159 0.16 8.80 -11.56
C VAL A 159 -0.12 10.20 -11.01
N SER A 160 -1.36 10.47 -10.62
CA SER A 160 -1.76 11.68 -9.91
C SER A 160 -1.88 11.39 -8.41
N CYS A 161 -0.87 11.78 -7.63
CA CYS A 161 -0.88 11.70 -6.17
C CYS A 161 -1.67 12.86 -5.55
N SER A 162 -2.98 12.93 -5.81
CA SER A 162 -3.88 13.94 -5.23
C SER A 162 -5.19 13.33 -4.71
N THR A 163 -5.66 13.80 -3.56
CA THR A 163 -7.01 13.53 -3.04
C THR A 163 -7.95 14.61 -3.57
N LYS A 164 -8.88 14.20 -4.44
CA LYS A 164 -10.00 15.01 -4.91
C LYS A 164 -11.10 14.09 -5.41
N ALA A 165 -12.35 14.55 -5.35
CA ALA A 165 -13.40 13.89 -6.11
C ALA A 165 -13.15 14.14 -7.60
N ARG A 166 -13.48 13.15 -8.41
CA ARG A 166 -13.27 13.14 -9.85
C ARG A 166 -14.54 12.69 -10.54
N THR A 167 -14.80 13.25 -11.71
CA THR A 167 -15.68 12.64 -12.68
C THR A 167 -15.09 11.30 -13.13
N LEU A 168 -15.93 10.45 -13.74
CA LEU A 168 -15.46 9.18 -14.28
C LEU A 168 -14.36 9.38 -15.33
N GLN A 169 -14.48 10.43 -16.16
CA GLN A 169 -13.49 10.73 -17.20
C GLN A 169 -12.16 11.15 -16.58
N GLU A 170 -12.16 12.07 -15.62
CA GLU A 170 -10.93 12.48 -14.91
C GLU A 170 -10.27 11.29 -14.18
N PHE A 171 -11.06 10.38 -13.61
CA PHE A 171 -10.52 9.17 -13.01
C PHE A 171 -9.84 8.28 -14.05
N LEU A 172 -10.44 8.10 -15.23
CA LEU A 172 -9.85 7.34 -16.33
C LEU A 172 -8.54 7.97 -16.83
N ASP A 173 -8.49 9.29 -16.90
CA ASP A 173 -7.34 10.02 -17.42
C ASP A 173 -6.19 10.15 -16.41
N GLU A 174 -6.49 10.32 -15.12
CA GLU A 174 -5.51 10.62 -14.06
C GLU A 174 -5.11 9.41 -13.19
N CYS A 175 -6.00 8.42 -13.04
CA CYS A 175 -5.85 7.38 -12.01
C CYS A 175 -5.92 5.97 -12.57
N ALA A 176 -6.87 5.68 -13.46
CA ALA A 176 -7.05 4.34 -14.00
C ALA A 176 -5.83 3.94 -14.84
N ALA A 177 -5.35 2.72 -14.66
CA ALA A 177 -4.28 2.20 -15.47
C ALA A 177 -4.73 2.15 -16.94
N ALA A 178 -4.02 2.89 -17.80
CA ALA A 178 -4.26 2.84 -19.23
C ALA A 178 -4.01 1.42 -19.76
N GLU A 179 -4.90 0.94 -20.62
CA GLU A 179 -4.64 -0.29 -21.36
C GLU A 179 -3.46 -0.07 -22.30
N LYS A 180 -2.46 -0.95 -22.21
CA LYS A 180 -1.26 -0.92 -23.05
C LYS A 180 -1.15 -2.22 -23.81
N CYS A 181 -0.83 -2.13 -25.10
CA CYS A 181 -0.57 -3.32 -25.88
C CYS A 181 0.87 -3.78 -25.64
N VAL A 182 1.09 -5.10 -25.66
CA VAL A 182 2.44 -5.68 -25.64
C VAL A 182 3.30 -5.14 -26.80
N THR A 183 2.68 -4.75 -27.92
CA THR A 183 3.38 -4.12 -29.06
C THR A 183 3.96 -2.75 -28.75
N ASP A 184 3.49 -2.08 -27.69
CA ASP A 184 4.00 -0.77 -27.27
C ASP A 184 5.32 -0.88 -26.47
N LEU A 185 5.72 -2.10 -26.10
CA LEU A 185 6.98 -2.35 -25.43
C LEU A 185 8.15 -2.08 -26.37
N LYS A 186 8.87 -0.99 -26.09
CA LYS A 186 10.06 -0.58 -26.83
C LYS A 186 11.26 -1.49 -26.55
N GLU A 187 11.28 -2.11 -25.38
CA GLU A 187 12.41 -2.88 -24.88
C GLU A 187 12.10 -4.37 -24.85
N PRO A 188 13.07 -5.25 -25.17
CA PRO A 188 12.83 -6.69 -25.16
C PRO A 188 12.47 -7.19 -23.76
N ALA A 189 11.33 -7.87 -23.68
CA ALA A 189 10.80 -8.42 -22.43
C ALA A 189 10.45 -9.90 -22.57
N VAL A 190 10.39 -10.59 -21.44
CA VAL A 190 9.82 -11.94 -21.34
C VAL A 190 8.67 -11.94 -20.34
N PHE A 191 7.64 -12.71 -20.66
CA PHE A 191 6.48 -12.89 -19.82
C PHE A 191 6.49 -14.29 -19.21
N LEU A 192 6.53 -14.37 -17.89
CA LEU A 192 6.61 -15.62 -17.14
C LEU A 192 5.30 -15.82 -16.39
N LYS A 193 4.60 -16.92 -16.69
CA LYS A 193 3.34 -17.25 -16.02
C LYS A 193 3.63 -17.89 -14.67
N ILE A 194 3.15 -17.29 -13.59
CA ILE A 194 3.31 -17.77 -12.22
C ILE A 194 1.96 -18.17 -11.60
N ASN A 195 1.06 -18.73 -12.42
CA ASN A 195 -0.34 -19.00 -12.05
C ASN A 195 -0.51 -19.82 -10.77
N ASN A 196 0.33 -20.83 -10.55
CA ASN A 196 0.24 -21.71 -9.38
C ASN A 196 0.93 -21.12 -8.14
N LEU A 197 1.85 -20.15 -8.33
CA LEU A 197 2.69 -19.58 -7.27
C LEU A 197 2.10 -18.28 -6.73
N TYR A 198 1.54 -17.44 -7.59
CA TYR A 198 1.01 -16.13 -7.20
C TYR A 198 -0.05 -16.19 -6.08
N PRO A 199 -1.02 -17.13 -6.08
CA PRO A 199 -1.95 -17.27 -4.95
C PRO A 199 -1.28 -17.60 -3.62
N GLN A 200 -0.11 -18.24 -3.64
CA GLN A 200 0.68 -18.52 -2.43
C GLN A 200 1.43 -17.27 -1.99
N CYS A 201 1.96 -16.46 -2.92
CA CYS A 201 2.57 -15.17 -2.59
C CYS A 201 1.59 -14.27 -1.83
N MET A 202 0.30 -14.27 -2.22
CA MET A 202 -0.73 -13.42 -1.60
C MET A 202 -1.15 -13.87 -0.18
N GLN A 203 -0.73 -15.06 0.26
CA GLN A 203 -0.98 -15.55 1.63
C GLN A 203 0.09 -15.09 2.62
N LEU A 204 1.22 -14.54 2.13
CA LEU A 204 2.29 -14.00 2.95
C LEU A 204 1.97 -12.61 3.51
N PRO A 205 2.65 -12.18 4.58
CA PRO A 205 2.62 -10.78 5.03
C PRO A 205 2.94 -9.83 3.88
N VAL A 206 2.26 -8.67 3.81
CA VAL A 206 2.41 -7.67 2.73
C VAL A 206 3.88 -7.31 2.46
N SER A 207 4.70 -7.26 3.50
CA SER A 207 6.14 -6.98 3.42
C SER A 207 6.96 -8.01 2.65
N GLU A 208 6.47 -9.25 2.51
CA GLU A 208 7.18 -10.37 1.89
C GLU A 208 6.64 -10.73 0.49
N GLN A 209 5.46 -10.23 0.13
CA GLN A 209 4.78 -10.62 -1.11
C GLN A 209 5.59 -10.25 -2.37
N GLU A 210 6.19 -9.06 -2.40
CA GLU A 210 6.97 -8.59 -3.56
C GLU A 210 8.18 -9.48 -3.83
N GLU A 211 8.89 -9.86 -2.77
CA GLU A 211 10.04 -10.76 -2.84
C GLU A 211 9.60 -12.15 -3.32
N ALA A 212 8.51 -12.70 -2.79
CA ALA A 212 7.98 -14.00 -3.21
C ALA A 212 7.57 -14.02 -4.70
N ILE A 213 6.98 -12.95 -5.23
CA ILE A 213 6.65 -12.82 -6.66
C ILE A 213 7.95 -12.76 -7.50
N TYR A 214 8.96 -12.04 -7.02
CA TYR A 214 10.26 -11.95 -7.70
C TYR A 214 10.98 -13.30 -7.74
N GLU A 215 11.02 -14.00 -6.60
CA GLU A 215 11.56 -15.36 -6.46
C GLU A 215 10.86 -16.36 -7.39
N SER A 216 9.54 -16.27 -7.50
CA SER A 216 8.74 -17.10 -8.42
C SER A 216 9.18 -16.95 -9.88
N CYS A 217 9.62 -15.75 -10.27
CA CYS A 217 10.17 -15.49 -11.60
C CYS A 217 11.64 -15.91 -11.76
N ARG A 218 12.39 -16.14 -10.67
CA ARG A 218 13.85 -16.41 -10.68
C ARG A 218 14.24 -17.88 -10.61
N ALA A 219 13.26 -18.79 -10.61
CA ALA A 219 13.48 -20.22 -10.69
C ALA A 219 14.10 -20.63 -12.05
N CYS A 220 13.85 -21.85 -12.51
CA CYS A 220 14.39 -22.34 -13.77
C CYS A 220 13.38 -22.17 -14.91
N TRP A 221 13.78 -21.46 -15.98
CA TRP A 221 12.96 -21.26 -17.18
C TRP A 221 13.72 -21.69 -18.42
N LYS A 222 13.08 -22.49 -19.27
CA LYS A 222 13.64 -22.92 -20.55
C LYS A 222 13.46 -21.82 -21.59
N LEU A 223 14.56 -21.15 -21.95
CA LEU A 223 14.57 -20.03 -22.89
C LEU A 223 15.60 -20.22 -24.00
N ASN A 224 15.40 -19.53 -25.12
CA ASN A 224 16.34 -19.53 -26.24
C ASN A 224 17.60 -18.71 -25.88
N LYS A 225 18.79 -19.32 -26.02
CA LYS A 225 20.09 -18.75 -25.62
C LYS A 225 20.39 -17.38 -26.25
N ASP A 226 19.99 -17.16 -27.49
CA ASP A 226 20.27 -15.91 -28.21
C ASP A 226 19.29 -14.81 -27.84
N LYS A 227 18.03 -15.17 -27.55
CA LYS A 227 17.02 -14.23 -27.08
C LYS A 227 17.30 -13.75 -25.65
N VAL A 228 17.75 -14.65 -24.77
CA VAL A 228 18.00 -14.35 -23.35
C VAL A 228 18.96 -13.18 -23.14
N LYS A 229 20.01 -13.09 -23.96
CA LYS A 229 21.00 -12.00 -23.88
C LYS A 229 20.44 -10.61 -24.15
N LYS A 230 19.27 -10.51 -24.78
CA LYS A 230 18.64 -9.24 -25.18
C LYS A 230 17.54 -8.80 -24.23
N ILE A 231 17.04 -9.69 -23.38
CA ILE A 231 15.92 -9.40 -22.46
C ILE A 231 16.39 -8.35 -21.45
N LYS A 232 15.64 -7.25 -21.36
CA LYS A 232 15.84 -6.20 -20.36
C LYS A 232 14.81 -6.25 -19.23
N TYR A 233 13.64 -6.84 -19.48
CA TYR A 233 12.57 -6.90 -18.49
C TYR A 233 11.93 -8.28 -18.39
N VAL A 234 11.57 -8.66 -17.17
CA VAL A 234 10.78 -9.86 -16.86
C VAL A 234 9.44 -9.40 -16.30
N PHE A 235 8.36 -9.85 -16.92
CA PHE A 235 6.98 -9.60 -16.51
C PHE A 235 6.42 -10.87 -15.88
N ALA A 236 6.07 -10.80 -14.60
CA ALA A 236 5.32 -11.84 -13.92
C ALA A 236 3.84 -11.75 -14.32
N ILE A 237 3.27 -12.82 -14.86
CA ILE A 237 1.87 -12.89 -15.24
C ILE A 237 1.10 -13.86 -14.35
N TYR A 238 -0.03 -13.40 -13.83
CA TYR A 238 -1.09 -14.20 -13.23
C TYR A 238 -2.40 -13.93 -13.94
N ASN A 239 -3.05 -14.96 -14.53
CA ASN A 239 -4.34 -14.82 -15.23
C ASN A 239 -4.43 -13.60 -16.19
N SER A 240 -3.40 -13.44 -17.03
CA SER A 240 -3.25 -12.33 -18.00
C SER A 240 -3.04 -10.94 -17.39
N GLN A 241 -2.88 -10.84 -16.07
CA GLN A 241 -2.51 -9.61 -15.37
C GLN A 241 -1.02 -9.60 -15.08
N VAL A 242 -0.39 -8.44 -15.26
CA VAL A 242 1.00 -8.22 -14.85
C VAL A 242 0.99 -7.95 -13.35
N VAL A 243 1.66 -8.81 -12.59
CA VAL A 243 1.72 -8.74 -11.12
C VAL A 243 3.11 -8.39 -10.59
N GLY A 244 4.09 -8.26 -11.48
CA GLY A 244 5.44 -7.84 -11.16
C GLY A 244 6.22 -7.52 -12.44
N ILE A 245 7.06 -6.50 -12.40
CA ILE A 245 7.96 -6.10 -13.50
C ILE A 245 9.34 -5.90 -12.92
N TYR A 246 10.33 -6.58 -13.50
CA TYR A 246 11.68 -6.60 -12.96
C TYR A 246 12.69 -6.31 -14.07
N SER A 247 13.68 -5.46 -13.77
CA SER A 247 14.79 -5.21 -14.67
C SER A 247 15.79 -6.37 -14.62
N VAL A 248 16.27 -6.77 -15.78
CA VAL A 248 17.33 -7.78 -15.90
C VAL A 248 18.68 -7.07 -15.78
N ASN A 249 19.41 -7.40 -14.73
CA ASN A 249 20.78 -6.96 -14.46
C ASN A 249 21.68 -8.15 -14.11
N GLU A 250 22.98 -7.88 -13.91
CA GLU A 250 24.00 -8.91 -13.63
C GLU A 250 23.70 -9.78 -12.41
N ASN A 251 22.89 -9.31 -11.46
CA ASN A 251 22.54 -10.02 -10.22
C ASN A 251 21.18 -10.71 -10.24
N SER A 252 20.42 -10.58 -11.33
CA SER A 252 19.03 -11.04 -11.42
C SER A 252 18.91 -12.50 -11.91
N TRP A 253 18.78 -12.71 -13.23
CA TRP A 253 18.75 -14.01 -13.90
C TRP A 253 20.13 -14.38 -14.44
N LYS A 254 20.70 -15.46 -13.90
CA LYS A 254 21.99 -16.00 -14.34
C LYS A 254 21.78 -17.33 -15.03
N ARG A 255 22.65 -17.65 -15.99
CA ARG A 255 22.73 -19.02 -16.51
C ARG A 255 23.21 -19.92 -15.38
N ARG A 256 22.35 -20.83 -14.92
CA ARG A 256 22.71 -21.74 -13.83
C ARG A 256 23.22 -23.08 -14.39
N SER A 257 24.37 -23.51 -13.90
CA SER A 257 24.89 -24.88 -14.02
C SER A 257 24.74 -25.66 -12.71
N LYS A 258 24.64 -24.95 -11.57
CA LYS A 258 24.48 -25.50 -10.22
C LYS A 258 23.46 -24.68 -9.42
N ILE A 259 22.90 -25.30 -8.38
CA ILE A 259 22.10 -24.62 -7.37
C ILE A 259 23.08 -24.10 -6.31
N ASP A 260 22.96 -22.82 -5.96
CA ASP A 260 23.80 -22.11 -5.00
C ASP A 260 22.92 -21.26 -4.08
N ASP A 261 23.52 -20.52 -3.15
CA ASP A 261 22.83 -19.70 -2.15
C ASP A 261 21.98 -18.56 -2.76
N SER A 262 22.13 -18.28 -4.07
CA SER A 262 21.32 -17.30 -4.80
C SER A 262 20.12 -17.92 -5.52
N PHE A 263 19.86 -19.22 -5.33
CA PHE A 263 18.69 -19.90 -5.86
C PHE A 263 17.45 -19.54 -5.05
N PRO A 264 16.30 -19.25 -5.71
CA PRO A 264 15.08 -18.87 -5.00
C PRO A 264 14.62 -19.95 -4.03
N THR A 265 14.12 -19.53 -2.89
CA THR A 265 13.64 -20.42 -1.83
C THR A 265 12.12 -20.48 -1.77
N PHE A 266 11.41 -19.58 -2.45
CA PHE A 266 9.96 -19.59 -2.51
C PHE A 266 9.41 -20.42 -3.69
N PRO A 267 8.36 -21.23 -3.47
CA PRO A 267 7.79 -21.59 -2.17
C PRO A 267 8.67 -22.63 -1.46
N GLN A 268 8.86 -22.48 -0.15
CA GLN A 268 9.86 -23.25 0.62
C GLN A 268 9.61 -24.76 0.63
N ASP A 269 8.34 -25.15 0.71
CA ASP A 269 7.89 -26.54 0.68
C ASP A 269 8.30 -27.29 -0.60
N THR A 270 8.44 -26.56 -1.70
CA THR A 270 8.82 -27.11 -3.00
C THR A 270 10.30 -26.88 -3.28
N ARG A 271 10.83 -25.69 -3.00
CA ARG A 271 12.20 -25.31 -3.36
C ARG A 271 13.26 -25.94 -2.46
N LEU A 272 13.04 -26.03 -1.15
CA LEU A 272 14.04 -26.62 -0.27
C LEU A 272 14.29 -28.09 -0.61
N PRO A 273 13.25 -28.92 -0.84
CA PRO A 273 13.48 -30.28 -1.32
C PRO A 273 14.10 -30.36 -2.71
N GLU A 274 13.74 -29.46 -3.65
CA GLU A 274 14.40 -29.39 -4.96
C GLU A 274 15.90 -29.12 -4.85
N ILE A 275 16.30 -28.14 -4.02
CA ILE A 275 17.69 -27.79 -3.74
C ILE A 275 18.42 -29.01 -3.18
N LYS A 276 17.81 -29.67 -2.18
CA LYS A 276 18.36 -30.86 -1.52
C LYS A 276 18.61 -31.98 -2.52
N TYR A 277 17.60 -32.37 -3.29
CA TYR A 277 17.68 -33.57 -4.14
C TYR A 277 18.36 -33.32 -5.49
N ALA A 278 18.32 -32.12 -6.05
CA ALA A 278 19.04 -31.80 -7.29
C ALA A 278 20.56 -31.90 -7.13
N ASN A 279 21.09 -31.55 -5.95
CA ASN A 279 22.51 -31.66 -5.65
C ASN A 279 22.94 -33.14 -5.52
N ILE A 280 22.10 -33.99 -4.92
CA ILE A 280 22.36 -35.43 -4.82
C ILE A 280 22.28 -36.10 -6.20
N ALA A 281 21.21 -35.80 -6.96
CA ALA A 281 20.97 -36.38 -8.28
C ALA A 281 22.13 -36.12 -9.26
N LYS A 282 22.78 -34.95 -9.19
CA LYS A 282 23.97 -34.62 -10.01
C LYS A 282 25.20 -35.48 -9.73
N THR A 283 25.24 -36.15 -8.58
CA THR A 283 26.35 -37.04 -8.17
C THR A 283 26.03 -38.53 -8.37
N CYS A 284 24.86 -38.84 -8.92
CA CYS A 284 24.38 -40.19 -9.17
C CYS A 284 24.27 -40.42 -10.68
N ASP A 285 24.76 -41.55 -11.16
CA ASP A 285 24.68 -41.93 -12.57
C ASP A 285 23.37 -42.69 -12.88
N THR A 286 22.72 -43.25 -11.85
CA THR A 286 21.47 -44.02 -11.98
C THR A 286 20.42 -43.68 -10.92
N LEU A 287 19.14 -43.96 -11.23
CA LEU A 287 18.05 -43.85 -10.24
C LEU A 287 18.22 -44.82 -9.05
N SER A 288 18.89 -45.95 -9.26
CA SER A 288 19.18 -46.92 -8.20
C SER A 288 20.20 -46.37 -7.19
N GLU A 289 21.19 -45.61 -7.68
CA GLU A 289 22.15 -44.91 -6.82
C GLU A 289 21.46 -43.78 -6.06
N MET A 290 20.56 -43.04 -6.73
CA MET A 290 19.78 -42.00 -6.08
C MET A 290 18.94 -42.57 -4.94
N ARG A 291 18.23 -43.69 -5.16
CA ARG A 291 17.44 -44.38 -4.13
C ARG A 291 18.25 -44.76 -2.89
N THR A 292 19.53 -45.08 -3.06
CA THR A 292 20.43 -45.43 -1.96
C THR A 292 20.95 -44.19 -1.22
N ARG A 293 21.07 -43.05 -1.91
CA ARG A 293 21.74 -41.86 -1.40
C ARG A 293 20.81 -40.77 -0.84
N CYS A 294 19.54 -40.71 -1.23
CA CYS A 294 18.62 -39.80 -0.56
C CYS A 294 17.98 -40.45 0.66
N ASP A 295 18.12 -39.76 1.78
CA ASP A 295 17.49 -40.10 3.06
C ASP A 295 15.95 -40.26 2.94
N ASN A 296 15.36 -39.47 2.02
CA ASN A 296 13.94 -39.24 1.68
C ASN A 296 13.53 -39.64 0.26
N TYR A 297 13.67 -40.90 -0.20
CA TYR A 297 13.40 -41.22 -1.63
C TYR A 297 11.94 -40.98 -2.06
N ASP A 298 10.96 -41.20 -1.17
CA ASP A 298 9.54 -40.98 -1.48
C ASP A 298 9.20 -39.49 -1.62
N GLU A 299 9.86 -38.63 -0.84
CA GLU A 299 9.79 -37.17 -0.98
C GLU A 299 10.37 -36.71 -2.32
N PHE A 300 11.49 -37.29 -2.76
CA PHE A 300 12.06 -37.05 -4.09
C PHE A 300 11.09 -37.45 -5.21
N LEU A 301 10.45 -38.63 -5.11
CA LEU A 301 9.47 -39.09 -6.10
C LEU A 301 8.27 -38.14 -6.19
N LYS A 302 7.71 -37.70 -5.05
CA LYS A 302 6.60 -36.74 -5.03
C LYS A 302 6.93 -35.43 -5.76
N ILE A 303 8.15 -34.91 -5.59
CA ILE A 303 8.61 -33.68 -6.28
C ILE A 303 8.77 -33.94 -7.78
N SER A 304 9.31 -35.10 -8.14
CA SER A 304 9.44 -35.53 -9.53
C SER A 304 8.07 -35.62 -10.21
N GLU A 305 7.10 -36.27 -9.58
CA GLU A 305 5.72 -36.42 -10.07
C GLU A 305 5.00 -35.06 -10.17
N MET A 306 5.14 -34.19 -9.16
CA MET A 306 4.62 -32.81 -9.21
C MET A 306 5.21 -32.02 -10.38
N LYS A 307 6.47 -32.25 -10.74
CA LYS A 307 7.08 -31.63 -11.91
C LYS A 307 6.61 -32.26 -13.21
N GLU A 308 6.44 -33.56 -13.31
CA GLU A 308 5.89 -34.21 -14.50
C GLU A 308 4.45 -33.75 -14.81
N ALA A 309 3.64 -33.54 -13.76
CA ALA A 309 2.30 -32.97 -13.89
C ALA A 309 2.30 -31.49 -14.33
N ASN A 310 3.37 -30.75 -14.03
CA ASN A 310 3.52 -29.33 -14.37
C ASN A 310 4.39 -29.06 -15.61
N ASP A 311 5.18 -30.03 -16.06
CA ASP A 311 6.29 -29.87 -17.00
C ASP A 311 6.42 -31.17 -17.82
N ALA A 312 5.74 -31.22 -18.97
CA ALA A 312 5.53 -32.43 -19.76
C ALA A 312 6.78 -33.01 -20.47
N ASN A 313 8.01 -32.89 -19.94
CA ASN A 313 9.21 -33.57 -20.46
C ASN A 313 10.37 -33.64 -19.43
N PHE A 314 10.60 -34.84 -18.88
CA PHE A 314 11.55 -35.20 -17.81
C PHE A 314 13.07 -35.10 -18.12
N ASN A 315 13.50 -34.61 -19.29
CA ASN A 315 14.93 -34.50 -19.62
C ASN A 315 15.65 -33.28 -18.98
N GLY A 316 14.96 -32.48 -18.16
CA GLY A 316 15.45 -31.19 -17.64
C GLY A 316 16.34 -31.23 -16.40
N TRP A 317 16.59 -32.41 -15.81
CA TRP A 317 17.41 -32.53 -14.60
C TRP A 317 18.93 -32.67 -14.87
N LYS A 318 19.35 -32.74 -16.14
CA LYS A 318 20.77 -32.67 -16.55
C LYS A 318 21.15 -31.28 -17.07
#